data_AF-A0A0N4U097-F1
#
_entry.id   AF-A0A0N4U097-F1
#
_cell.length_a   1.000
_cell.length_b   1.000
_cell.length_c   1.000
_cell.angle_alpha   90.00
_cell.angle_beta   90.00
_cell.angle_gamma   90.00
#
_symmetry.space_group_name_H-M   'P 1'
#
loop_
_entity.id
_entity.type
_entity.pdbx_description
1 polymer ?
#
loop_
_entity_poly.entity_id
_entity_poly.type
_entity_poly.pdbx_seq_one_letter_code
_entity_poly.pdbx_strand_id
1 'polypeptide(L)'
;MSASIIVQATPVKANLEGLLDEIRQLDLTPLDQKATVEVLCQQYEARARIIKEKLMRLEKYVGTLEKINDKWLEHIQLAPMSQKKKEEEKYERMANDDR
;
A
#
# COMPACT_ATOMS: atom_id res chain seq x y z
N MET A 1 -11.20 15.12 14.38
CA MET A 1 -10.80 15.01 12.97
C MET A 1 -9.68 14.00 12.75
N SER A 2 -8.60 13.99 13.54
CA SER A 2 -7.52 12.97 13.44
C SER A 2 -8.04 11.53 13.53
N ALA A 3 -9.02 11.23 14.39
CA ALA A 3 -9.68 9.91 14.42
C ALA A 3 -10.39 9.53 13.09
N SER A 4 -10.95 10.50 12.36
CA SER A 4 -11.63 10.26 11.07
C SER A 4 -10.62 9.92 9.97
N ILE A 5 -9.46 10.58 9.99
CA ILE A 5 -8.35 10.32 9.05
C ILE A 5 -7.79 8.91 9.29
N ILE A 6 -7.59 8.51 10.55
CA ILE A 6 -7.12 7.16 10.89
C ILE A 6 -8.13 6.11 10.41
N VAL A 7 -9.42 6.30 10.66
CA VAL A 7 -10.49 5.40 10.19
C VAL A 7 -10.49 5.26 8.66
N GLN A 8 -10.14 6.32 7.91
CA GLN A 8 -10.00 6.26 6.46
C GLN A 8 -8.72 5.52 6.02
N ALA A 9 -7.62 5.67 6.74
CA ALA A 9 -6.33 5.05 6.40
C ALA A 9 -6.31 3.55 6.68
N THR A 10 -6.90 3.09 7.79
CA THR A 10 -6.86 1.70 8.25
C THR A 10 -7.25 0.67 7.18
N PRO A 11 -8.41 0.79 6.50
CA PRO A 11 -8.78 -0.20 5.48
C PRO A 11 -7.86 -0.15 4.25
N VAL A 12 -7.31 1.01 3.89
CA VAL A 12 -6.39 1.14 2.76
C VAL A 12 -5.04 0.49 3.08
N LYS A 13 -4.54 0.68 4.32
CA LYS A 13 -3.34 0.01 4.82
C LYS A 13 -3.51 -1.51 4.80
N ALA A 14 -4.60 -2.04 5.35
CA ALA A 14 -4.87 -3.48 5.35
C ALA A 14 -4.97 -4.06 3.92
N ASN A 15 -5.61 -3.34 2.99
CA ASN A 15 -5.68 -3.74 1.59
C ASN A 15 -4.31 -3.75 0.90
N LEU A 16 -3.42 -2.81 1.27
CA LEU A 16 -2.05 -2.75 0.76
C LEU A 16 -1.21 -3.91 1.32
N GLU A 17 -1.31 -4.19 2.62
CA GLU A 17 -0.64 -5.34 3.25
C GLU A 17 -1.07 -6.66 2.58
N GLY A 18 -2.38 -6.85 2.40
CA GLY A 18 -2.90 -8.02 1.69
C GLY A 18 -2.40 -8.11 0.24
N LEU A 19 -2.30 -6.98 -0.48
CA LEU A 19 -1.72 -6.96 -1.82
C LEU A 19 -0.23 -7.36 -1.82
N LEU A 20 0.54 -6.91 -0.83
CA LEU A 20 1.96 -7.28 -0.71
C LEU A 20 2.12 -8.79 -0.45
N ASP A 21 1.23 -9.39 0.33
CA ASP A 21 1.20 -10.84 0.52
C ASP A 21 0.79 -11.57 -0.77
N GLU A 22 -0.20 -11.07 -1.52
CA GLU A 22 -0.52 -11.61 -2.85
C GLU A 22 0.69 -11.56 -3.80
N ILE A 23 1.46 -10.48 -3.79
CA ILE A 23 2.66 -10.31 -4.63
C ILE A 23 3.77 -11.29 -4.21
N ARG A 24 3.95 -11.51 -2.90
CA ARG A 24 4.94 -12.49 -2.39
C ARG A 24 4.64 -13.92 -2.84
N GLN A 25 3.35 -14.26 -3.03
CA GLN A 25 2.93 -15.58 -3.49
C GLN A 25 2.92 -15.72 -5.02
N LEU A 26 3.29 -14.67 -5.77
CA LEU A 26 3.23 -14.70 -7.23
C LEU A 26 4.37 -15.56 -7.79
N ASP A 27 4.00 -16.61 -8.52
CA ASP A 27 4.96 -17.51 -9.15
C ASP A 27 5.62 -16.86 -10.39
N LEU A 28 6.85 -16.41 -10.19
CA LEU A 28 7.74 -15.85 -11.21
C LEU A 28 8.84 -16.83 -11.62
N THR A 29 8.72 -18.11 -11.27
CA THR A 29 9.71 -19.12 -11.69
C THR A 29 9.85 -19.14 -13.21
N PRO A 30 11.05 -19.45 -13.73
CA PRO A 30 11.25 -19.56 -15.18
C PRO A 30 10.25 -20.53 -15.81
N LEU A 31 9.69 -20.16 -16.95
CA LEU A 31 8.78 -21.02 -17.71
C LEU A 31 9.54 -22.20 -18.33
N ASP A 32 8.84 -23.30 -18.57
CA ASP A 32 9.41 -24.47 -19.24
C ASP A 32 9.75 -24.14 -20.69
N GLN A 33 11.04 -24.04 -20.99
CA GLN A 33 11.55 -23.74 -22.32
C GLN A 33 11.29 -24.88 -23.34
N LYS A 34 10.82 -26.05 -22.89
CA LYS A 34 10.42 -27.14 -23.77
C LYS A 34 8.98 -26.99 -24.28
N ALA A 35 8.20 -26.07 -23.74
CA ALA A 35 6.86 -25.78 -24.22
C ALA A 35 6.88 -25.21 -25.65
N THR A 36 5.75 -25.32 -26.38
CA THR A 36 5.63 -24.70 -27.70
C THR A 36 5.63 -23.17 -27.58
N VAL A 37 5.98 -22.50 -28.68
CA VAL A 37 6.01 -21.04 -28.75
C VAL A 37 4.65 -20.43 -28.39
N GLU A 38 3.56 -21.02 -28.88
CA GLU A 38 2.20 -20.56 -28.60
C GLU A 38 1.86 -20.65 -27.10
N VAL A 39 2.26 -21.75 -26.45
CA VAL A 39 2.05 -21.94 -25.01
C VAL A 39 2.87 -20.94 -24.21
N LEU A 40 4.13 -20.73 -24.58
CA LEU A 40 4.99 -19.73 -23.93
C LEU A 40 4.41 -18.32 -24.07
N CYS A 41 3.94 -17.93 -25.27
CA CYS A 41 3.27 -16.65 -25.49
C CYS A 41 2.07 -16.46 -24.56
N GLN A 42 1.17 -17.45 -24.48
CA GLN A 42 0.00 -17.38 -23.61
C GLN A 42 0.37 -17.26 -22.13
N GLN A 43 1.42 -17.98 -21.69
CA GLN A 43 1.91 -17.91 -20.31
C GLN A 43 2.51 -16.53 -19.99
N TYR A 44 3.31 -15.96 -20.89
CA TYR A 44 3.86 -14.62 -20.72
C TYR A 44 2.76 -13.55 -20.71
N GLU A 45 1.78 -13.64 -21.61
CA GLU A 45 0.64 -12.73 -21.63
C GLU A 45 -0.22 -12.83 -20.36
N ALA A 46 -0.44 -14.03 -19.84
CA ALA A 46 -1.12 -14.23 -18.57
C ALA A 46 -0.35 -13.58 -17.41
N ARG A 47 0.97 -13.83 -17.32
CA ARG A 47 1.84 -13.21 -16.29
C ARG A 47 1.84 -11.69 -16.39
N ALA A 48 1.97 -11.14 -17.60
CA ALA A 48 1.95 -9.70 -17.82
C ALA A 48 0.63 -9.07 -17.37
N ARG A 49 -0.52 -9.73 -17.63
CA ARG A 49 -1.83 -9.26 -17.16
C ARG A 49 -1.93 -9.24 -15.64
N ILE A 50 -1.46 -10.29 -14.97
CA ILE A 50 -1.47 -10.38 -13.50
C ILE A 50 -0.57 -9.29 -12.90
N ILE A 51 0.67 -9.15 -13.39
CA ILE A 51 1.61 -8.14 -12.90
C ILE A 51 1.03 -6.73 -13.06
N LYS A 52 0.43 -6.44 -14.22
CA LYS A 52 -0.22 -5.15 -14.49
C LYS A 52 -1.38 -4.88 -13.52
N GLU A 53 -2.19 -5.89 -13.20
CA GLU A 53 -3.27 -5.76 -12.20
C GLU A 53 -2.73 -5.42 -10.81
N LYS A 54 -1.67 -6.10 -10.37
CA LYS A 54 -1.03 -5.83 -9.07
C LYS A 54 -0.46 -4.41 -9.01
N LEU A 55 0.21 -3.96 -10.08
CA LEU A 55 0.73 -2.59 -10.18
C LEU A 55 -0.38 -1.54 -10.08
N MET A 56 -1.48 -1.72 -10.82
CA MET A 56 -2.61 -0.77 -10.76
C MET A 56 -3.23 -0.68 -9.35
N ARG A 57 -3.35 -1.79 -8.63
CA ARG A 57 -3.82 -1.78 -7.24
C ARG A 57 -2.83 -1.12 -6.30
N LEU A 58 -1.54 -1.36 -6.50
CA LEU A 58 -0.47 -0.76 -5.70
C LEU A 58 -0.50 0.77 -5.84
N GLU A 59 -0.51 1.27 -7.08
CA GLU A 59 -0.64 2.70 -7.39
C GLU A 59 -1.89 3.31 -6.74
N LYS A 60 -3.03 2.63 -6.84
CA LYS A 60 -4.28 3.09 -6.23
C LYS A 60 -4.18 3.21 -4.71
N TYR A 61 -3.65 2.19 -4.02
CA TYR A 61 -3.58 2.19 -2.56
C TYR A 61 -2.54 3.18 -2.05
N VAL A 62 -1.36 3.23 -2.65
CA VAL A 62 -0.32 4.21 -2.32
C VAL A 62 -0.85 5.63 -2.55
N GLY A 63 -1.41 5.92 -3.73
CA GLY A 63 -1.96 7.25 -4.02
C GLY A 63 -3.15 7.65 -3.14
N THR A 64 -3.88 6.68 -2.60
CA THR A 64 -4.94 6.97 -1.61
C THR A 64 -4.33 7.31 -0.25
N LEU A 65 -3.31 6.56 0.19
CA LEU A 65 -2.61 6.84 1.45
C LEU A 65 -1.87 8.18 1.41
N GLU A 66 -1.25 8.54 0.28
CA GLU A 66 -0.62 9.85 0.08
C GLU A 66 -1.64 10.98 0.28
N LYS A 67 -2.81 10.91 -0.36
CA LYS A 67 -3.87 11.92 -0.17
C LYS A 67 -4.39 12.02 1.26
N ILE A 68 -4.46 10.89 1.97
CA ILE A 68 -4.87 10.87 3.37
C ILE A 68 -3.78 11.52 4.23
N ASN A 69 -2.51 11.26 3.92
CA ASN A 69 -1.36 11.86 4.59
C ASN A 69 -1.30 13.38 4.34
N ASP A 70 -1.56 13.86 3.13
CA ASP A 70 -1.61 15.29 2.81
C ASP A 70 -2.67 16.02 3.63
N LYS A 71 -3.89 15.46 3.71
CA LYS A 71 -4.98 16.01 4.54
C LYS A 71 -4.62 16.04 6.03
N TRP A 72 -3.93 15.01 6.50
CA TRP A 72 -3.44 14.96 7.87
C TRP A 72 -2.38 16.03 8.13
N LEU A 73 -1.46 16.22 7.20
CA LEU A 73 -0.42 17.24 7.26
C LEU A 73 -1.02 18.66 7.30
N GLU A 74 -1.97 18.96 6.40
CA GLU A 74 -2.71 20.23 6.39
C GLU A 74 -3.40 20.49 7.73
N HIS A 75 -4.13 19.47 8.24
CA HIS A 75 -4.84 19.58 9.51
C HIS A 75 -3.88 19.86 10.68
N ILE A 76 -2.74 19.18 10.72
CA ILE A 76 -1.75 19.40 11.77
C ILE A 76 -1.13 20.78 11.65
N GLN A 77 -0.77 21.24 10.46
CA GLN A 77 -0.16 22.56 10.28
C GLN A 77 -1.05 23.68 10.85
N LEU A 78 -2.36 23.56 10.67
CA LEU A 78 -3.37 24.50 11.18
C LEU A 78 -3.70 24.32 12.67
N ALA A 79 -3.29 23.21 13.30
CA ALA A 79 -3.58 22.94 14.70
C ALA A 79 -2.76 23.83 15.67
N PRO A 80 -3.31 24.19 16.84
CA PRO A 80 -2.56 24.88 17.90
C PRO A 80 -1.33 24.07 18.36
N MET A 81 -0.26 24.75 18.77
CA MET A 81 0.99 24.09 19.21
C MET A 81 0.80 23.06 20.34
N SER A 82 -0.13 23.31 21.27
CA SER A 82 -0.47 22.39 22.35
C SER A 82 -1.09 21.07 21.84
N GLN A 83 -1.76 21.11 20.70
CA GLN A 83 -2.37 19.94 20.06
C GLN A 83 -1.35 19.21 19.17
N LYS A 84 -0.48 19.95 18.46
CA LYS A 84 0.66 19.38 17.71
C LYS A 84 1.56 18.52 18.61
N LYS A 85 1.95 19.06 19.77
CA LYS A 85 2.81 18.37 20.74
C LYS A 85 2.19 17.06 21.25
N LYS A 86 0.88 17.05 21.52
CA LYS A 86 0.15 15.84 21.94
C LYS A 86 0.09 14.77 20.86
N GLU A 87 -0.11 15.16 19.60
CA GLU A 87 -0.09 14.20 18.49
C GLU A 87 1.35 13.68 18.29
N GLU A 88 2.38 14.53 18.32
CA GLU A 88 3.80 14.12 18.23
C GLU A 88 4.18 13.08 19.31
N GLU A 89 3.84 13.34 20.58
CA GLU A 89 4.02 12.39 21.69
C GLU A 89 3.22 11.07 21.50
N LYS A 90 2.14 11.11 20.74
CA LYS A 90 1.34 9.91 20.40
C LYS A 90 2.02 9.11 19.29
N TYR A 91 2.53 9.78 18.25
CA TYR A 91 3.28 9.13 17.17
C TYR A 91 4.59 8.53 17.68
N GLU A 92 5.30 9.24 18.54
CA GLU A 92 6.53 8.73 19.15
C GLU A 92 6.27 7.48 20.00
N ARG A 93 5.14 7.41 20.71
CA ARG A 93 4.72 6.17 21.39
C ARG A 93 4.39 5.05 20.41
N MET A 94 3.59 5.31 19.39
CA MET A 94 3.21 4.29 18.40
C MET A 94 4.44 3.74 17.64
N ALA A 95 5.41 4.59 17.31
CA ALA A 95 6.63 4.19 16.62
C ALA A 95 7.61 3.38 17.50
N ASN A 96 7.54 3.57 18.83
CA ASN A 96 8.39 2.87 19.79
C ASN A 96 7.75 1.61 20.38
N ASP A 97 6.42 1.44 20.29
CA ASP A 97 5.70 0.22 20.75
C ASP A 97 5.85 -0.97 19.78
N ASP A 98 6.18 -0.72 18.50
CA ASP A 98 6.41 -1.76 17.48
C ASP A 98 7.84 -2.37 17.55
N ARG A 99 8.56 -2.22 18.67
CA ARG A 99 9.95 -2.68 18.87
C ARG A 99 10.08 -3.71 19.99
#